data_AF-A0A958FTD0-F1
#
_entry.id   AF-A0A958FTD0-F1
#
_cell.length_a   1.000
_cell.length_b   1.000
_cell.length_c   1.000
_cell.angle_alpha   90.00
_cell.angle_beta   90.00
_cell.angle_gamma   90.00
#
_symmetry.space_group_name_H-M   'P 1'
#
loop_
_entity.id
_entity.type
_entity.pdbx_description
1 polymer ?
#
loop_
_entity_poly.entity_id
_entity_poly.type
_entity_poly.pdbx_seq_one_letter_code
_entity_poly.pdbx_strand_id
1 'polypeptide(L)'
;MKIILNLLKIFIFIIALYILASNSSQYVTLNLLNQTIPQVSLLAVILVSVTIGAVIGAIYMAFSVIQHQSDIRELKQKNSRLMTELENLRNISIDEIPEDALLQLNAAQYTGEKTIQQDGTNG
;
A
#
# COMPACT_ATOMS: atom_id res chain seq x y z
N MET A 1 -12.98 8.86 9.77
CA MET A 1 -14.39 8.66 10.17
C MET A 1 -15.28 8.63 8.93
N LYS A 2 -15.80 7.45 8.54
CA LYS A 2 -16.59 7.28 7.31
C LYS A 2 -17.86 8.16 7.27
N ILE A 3 -18.43 8.45 8.45
CA ILE A 3 -19.65 9.27 8.58
C ILE A 3 -19.43 10.72 8.14
N ILE A 4 -18.31 11.33 8.52
CA ILE A 4 -17.97 12.73 8.17
C ILE A 4 -17.74 12.85 6.67
N LEU A 5 -17.05 11.87 6.07
CA LEU A 5 -16.81 11.85 4.63
C LEU A 5 -18.12 11.71 3.84
N ASN A 6 -19.06 10.89 4.32
CA ASN A 6 -20.37 10.74 3.69
C ASN A 6 -21.23 12.00 3.85
N LEU A 7 -21.19 12.65 5.02
CA LEU A 7 -21.89 13.92 5.26
C LEU A 7 -21.37 15.02 4.33
N LEU A 8 -20.05 15.11 4.15
CA LEU A 8 -19.42 16.06 3.23
C LEU A 8 -19.89 15.84 1.78
N LYS A 9 -19.99 14.58 1.33
CA LYS A 9 -20.51 14.27 -0.01
C LYS A 9 -21.96 14.72 -0.20
N ILE A 10 -22.82 14.46 0.80
CA ILE A 10 -24.21 14.95 0.80
C ILE A 10 -24.25 16.47 0.73
N PHE A 11 -23.41 17.14 1.53
CA PHE A 11 -23.39 18.60 1.61
C PHE A 11 -22.97 19.23 0.27
N ILE A 12 -21.91 18.71 -0.34
CA ILE A 12 -21.46 19.12 -1.69
C ILE A 12 -22.56 18.88 -2.72
N PHE A 13 -23.26 17.74 -2.64
CA PHE A 13 -24.35 17.43 -3.57
C PHE A 13 -25.52 18.42 -3.44
N ILE A 14 -25.90 18.80 -2.21
CA ILE A 14 -26.95 19.80 -1.96
C ILE A 14 -26.53 21.17 -2.53
N ILE A 15 -25.28 21.59 -2.32
CA ILE A 15 -24.76 22.84 -2.89
C ILE A 15 -24.82 22.80 -4.42
N ALA A 16 -24.41 21.69 -5.03
CA ALA A 16 -24.47 21.53 -6.48
C ALA A 16 -25.91 21.65 -6.99
N LEU A 17 -26.88 21.00 -6.34
CA LEU A 17 -28.30 21.13 -6.67
C LEU A 17 -28.82 22.56 -6.52
N TYR A 18 -28.41 23.25 -5.45
CA TYR A 18 -28.80 24.64 -5.22
C TYR A 18 -28.30 25.56 -6.34
N ILE A 19 -27.04 25.42 -6.75
CA ILE A 19 -26.47 26.17 -7.89
C ILE A 19 -27.26 25.86 -9.16
N LEU A 20 -27.55 24.58 -9.40
CA LEU A 20 -28.27 24.14 -10.60
C LEU A 20 -29.69 24.76 -10.64
N ALA A 21 -30.45 24.62 -9.56
CA ALA A 21 -31.80 25.17 -9.44
C ALA A 21 -31.82 26.70 -9.60
N SER A 22 -30.89 27.40 -8.96
CA SER A 22 -30.81 28.87 -8.98
C SER A 22 -30.50 29.45 -10.36
N ASN A 23 -29.81 28.68 -11.21
CA ASN A 23 -29.40 29.11 -12.55
C ASN A 23 -30.28 28.49 -13.66
N SER A 24 -31.44 27.95 -13.31
CA SER A 24 -32.25 27.12 -14.22
C SER A 24 -32.81 27.84 -15.45
N SER A 25 -33.10 29.14 -15.32
CA SER A 25 -33.65 29.98 -16.39
C SER A 25 -32.60 30.86 -17.10
N GLN A 26 -31.32 30.68 -16.78
CA GLN A 26 -30.26 31.52 -17.34
C GLN A 26 -29.74 30.96 -18.67
N TYR A 27 -29.47 31.87 -19.60
CA TYR A 27 -28.88 31.59 -20.90
C TYR A 27 -27.52 32.30 -21.03
N VAL A 28 -26.59 31.64 -21.70
CA VAL A 28 -25.23 32.10 -21.91
C VAL A 28 -24.81 31.92 -23.37
N THR A 29 -23.87 32.74 -23.81
CA THR A 29 -23.20 32.57 -25.10
C THR A 29 -21.95 31.73 -24.89
N LEU A 30 -21.87 30.58 -25.55
CA LEU A 30 -20.70 29.71 -25.49
C LEU A 30 -19.70 30.07 -26.57
N ASN A 31 -18.45 30.29 -26.18
CA ASN A 31 -17.31 30.37 -27.08
C ASN A 31 -16.49 29.09 -26.91
N LEU A 32 -16.59 28.19 -27.88
CA LEU A 32 -15.93 26.89 -27.88
C LEU A 32 -14.89 26.86 -29.00
N LEU A 33 -13.61 26.89 -28.64
CA LEU A 33 -12.48 26.93 -29.61
C LEU A 33 -12.63 28.11 -30.58
N ASN A 34 -13.28 27.89 -31.73
CA ASN A 34 -13.53 28.88 -32.78
C ASN A 34 -15.02 29.05 -33.13
N GLN A 35 -15.93 28.48 -32.35
CA GLN A 35 -17.37 28.54 -32.58
C GLN A 35 -18.07 29.32 -31.46
N THR A 36 -18.94 30.26 -31.85
CA THR A 36 -19.79 31.01 -30.92
C THR A 36 -21.23 30.54 -31.05
N ILE A 37 -21.77 29.99 -29.97
CA ILE A 37 -23.14 29.48 -29.90
C ILE A 37 -23.93 30.37 -28.93
N PRO A 38 -24.81 31.25 -29.42
CA PRO A 38 -25.61 32.11 -28.56
C PRO A 38 -26.79 31.33 -27.93
N GLN A 39 -27.34 31.87 -26.84
CA GLN A 39 -28.60 31.42 -26.23
C GLN A 39 -28.59 29.95 -25.76
N VAL A 40 -27.48 29.47 -25.21
CA VAL A 40 -27.38 28.12 -24.64
C VAL A 40 -27.81 28.16 -23.18
N SER A 41 -28.64 27.22 -22.74
CA SER A 41 -29.03 27.10 -21.33
C SER A 41 -27.80 26.85 -20.45
N LEU A 42 -27.59 27.69 -19.43
CA LEU A 42 -26.47 27.56 -18.50
C LEU A 42 -26.48 26.20 -17.78
N LEU A 43 -27.67 25.67 -17.48
CA LEU A 43 -27.85 24.32 -16.93
C LEU A 43 -27.20 23.24 -17.80
N ALA A 44 -27.47 23.28 -19.10
CA ALA A 44 -26.96 22.29 -20.04
C ALA A 44 -25.42 22.33 -20.07
N VAL A 45 -24.85 23.53 -20.05
CA VAL A 45 -23.39 23.75 -20.02
C VAL A 45 -22.77 23.17 -18.76
N ILE A 46 -23.34 23.48 -17.59
CA ILE A 46 -22.86 22.98 -16.30
C ILE A 46 -22.95 21.45 -16.25
N LEU A 47 -24.08 20.87 -16.63
CA LEU A 47 -24.28 19.41 -16.62
C LEU A 47 -23.30 18.69 -17.55
N VAL A 48 -23.12 19.18 -18.78
CA VAL A 48 -22.19 18.58 -19.74
C VAL A 48 -20.76 18.69 -19.22
N SER A 49 -20.36 19.86 -18.71
CA SER A 49 -19.02 20.08 -18.13
C SER A 49 -18.73 19.13 -16.96
N VAL A 50 -19.65 19.04 -16.01
CA VAL A 50 -19.52 18.15 -14.84
C VAL A 50 -19.45 16.69 -15.27
N THR A 51 -20.27 16.29 -16.26
CA THR A 51 -20.29 14.92 -16.77
C THR A 51 -18.97 14.57 -17.45
N ILE A 52 -18.44 15.44 -18.30
CA ILE A 52 -17.13 15.25 -18.95
C ILE A 52 -16.03 15.12 -17.89
N GLY A 53 -16.01 16.03 -16.90
CA GLY A 53 -15.06 15.98 -15.79
C GLY A 53 -15.16 14.67 -14.99
N ALA A 54 -16.37 14.20 -14.71
CA ALA A 54 -16.61 12.95 -14.00
C ALA A 54 -16.13 11.73 -14.79
N VAL A 55 -16.39 11.68 -16.11
CA VAL A 55 -15.92 10.60 -16.99
C VAL A 55 -14.39 10.56 -17.02
N ILE A 56 -13.75 11.70 -17.24
CA ILE A 56 -12.28 11.80 -17.23
C ILE A 56 -11.73 11.37 -15.87
N GLY A 57 -12.30 11.85 -14.77
CA GLY A 57 -11.90 11.47 -13.41
C GLY A 57 -12.05 9.97 -13.14
N ALA A 58 -13.13 9.35 -13.60
CA ALA A 58 -13.35 7.91 -13.47
C ALA A 58 -12.29 7.10 -14.25
N ILE A 59 -11.95 7.54 -15.47
CA ILE A 59 -10.88 6.94 -16.27
C ILE A 59 -9.54 7.02 -15.54
N TYR A 60 -9.17 8.20 -15.01
CA TYR A 60 -7.95 8.36 -14.22
C TYR A 60 -7.94 7.44 -12.98
N MET A 61 -9.07 7.33 -12.28
CA MET A 61 -9.19 6.46 -11.11
C MET A 61 -9.01 4.98 -11.48
N ALA A 62 -9.56 4.54 -12.63
CA ALA A 62 -9.38 3.18 -13.11
C ALA A 62 -7.90 2.87 -13.37
N PHE A 63 -7.17 3.76 -14.04
CA PHE A 63 -5.73 3.61 -14.26
C PHE A 63 -4.93 3.60 -12.95
N SER A 64 -5.26 4.48 -12.01
CA SER A 64 -4.61 4.54 -10.70
C SER A 64 -4.78 3.23 -9.92
N VAL A 65 -5.96 2.61 -9.94
CA VAL A 65 -6.20 1.33 -9.26
C VAL A 65 -5.35 0.20 -9.85
N ILE A 66 -5.14 0.19 -11.17
CA ILE A 66 -4.26 -0.80 -11.82
C ILE A 66 -2.81 -0.59 -11.39
N GLN A 67 -2.34 0.67 -11.39
CA GLN A 67 -0.99 1.01 -10.96
C GLN A 67 -0.73 0.57 -9.51
N HIS A 68 -1.65 0.90 -8.60
CA HIS A 68 -1.51 0.54 -7.19
C HIS A 68 -1.47 -0.98 -6.95
N GLN A 69 -2.22 -1.76 -7.73
CA GLN A 69 -2.13 -3.22 -7.64
C GLN A 69 -0.76 -3.75 -8.09
N SER A 70 -0.17 -3.16 -9.14
CA SER A 70 1.19 -3.48 -9.58
C SER A 70 2.19 -3.18 -8.48
N ASP A 71 2.11 -1.99 -7.89
CA ASP A 71 3.00 -1.56 -6.81
C ASP A 71 2.89 -2.49 -5.60
N ILE A 72 1.66 -2.82 -5.16
CA ILE A 72 1.42 -3.75 -4.05
C ILE A 72 2.08 -5.12 -4.32
N ARG A 73 1.94 -5.64 -5.54
CA ARG A 73 2.54 -6.93 -5.92
C ARG A 73 4.07 -6.86 -5.89
N GLU A 74 4.65 -5.79 -6.41
CA GLU A 74 6.10 -5.56 -6.39
C GLU A 74 6.64 -5.47 -4.96
N LEU A 75 5.99 -4.65 -4.12
CA LEU A 75 6.34 -4.51 -2.71
C LEU A 75 6.23 -5.84 -1.96
N LYS A 76 5.18 -6.63 -2.22
CA LYS A 76 5.01 -7.96 -1.62
C LYS A 76 6.12 -8.93 -2.05
N GLN A 77 6.51 -8.92 -3.32
CA GLN A 77 7.62 -9.75 -3.82
C GLN A 77 8.96 -9.34 -3.20
N LYS A 78 9.25 -8.03 -3.14
CA LYS A 78 10.45 -7.51 -2.48
C LYS A 78 10.50 -7.90 -1.01
N ASN A 79 9.40 -7.73 -0.29
CA ASN A 79 9.31 -8.11 1.12
C ASN A 79 9.56 -9.62 1.32
N SER A 80 8.92 -10.47 0.52
CA SER A 80 9.13 -11.92 0.59
C SER A 80 10.56 -12.35 0.27
N ARG A 81 11.21 -11.69 -0.70
CA ARG A 81 12.63 -11.94 -1.02
C ARG A 81 13.53 -11.58 0.15
N LEU A 82 13.36 -10.38 0.71
CA LEU A 82 14.11 -9.92 1.87
C LEU A 82 13.91 -10.84 3.09
N MET A 83 12.69 -11.32 3.32
CA MET A 83 12.41 -12.31 4.38
C MET A 83 13.14 -13.64 4.12
N THR A 84 13.21 -14.10 2.87
CA THR A 84 13.92 -15.33 2.50
C THR A 84 15.43 -15.16 2.63
N GLU A 85 15.97 -14.01 2.24
CA GLU A 85 17.38 -13.67 2.43
C GLU A 85 17.74 -13.60 3.92
N LEU A 86 16.89 -12.96 4.73
CA LEU A 86 17.06 -12.92 6.18
C LEU A 86 17.05 -14.32 6.80
N GLU A 87 16.12 -15.18 6.36
CA GLU A 87 16.03 -16.58 6.80
C GLU A 87 17.27 -17.37 6.38
N ASN A 88 17.74 -17.20 5.14
CA ASN A 88 18.95 -17.87 4.65
C ASN A 88 20.20 -17.38 5.38
N LEU A 89 20.28 -16.09 5.70
CA LEU A 89 21.34 -15.52 6.53
C LEU A 89 21.30 -16.07 7.96
N ARG A 90 20.11 -16.34 8.51
CA ARG A 90 19.94 -17.01 9.81
C ARG A 90 20.31 -18.50 9.75
N ASN A 91 19.95 -19.18 8.66
CA ASN A 91 20.18 -20.61 8.48
C ASN A 91 21.64 -20.95 8.13
N ILE A 92 22.40 -19.99 7.58
CA ILE A 92 23.84 -20.11 7.33
C ILE A 92 24.68 -20.23 8.62
N SER A 93 24.08 -20.09 9.82
CA SER A 93 24.81 -20.20 11.10
C SER A 93 24.58 -21.49 11.89
N ILE A 94 23.73 -22.43 11.44
CA ILE A 94 23.34 -23.60 12.26
C ILE A 94 23.75 -24.96 11.66
N ASP A 95 23.89 -25.09 10.33
CA ASP A 95 24.31 -26.36 9.71
C ASP A 95 25.84 -26.57 9.66
N GLU A 96 26.61 -25.61 10.21
CA GLU A 96 28.08 -25.66 10.27
C GLU A 96 28.61 -26.02 11.66
N ILE A 97 27.82 -26.75 12.47
CA ILE A 97 28.39 -27.45 13.62
C ILE A 97 28.55 -28.92 13.20
N PRO A 98 29.73 -29.30 12.70
CA PRO A 98 29.94 -30.67 12.27
C PRO A 98 29.82 -31.59 13.49
N GLU A 99 29.15 -32.73 13.34
CA GLU A 99 28.83 -33.64 14.47
C GLU A 99 30.09 -34.11 15.21
N ASP A 100 31.25 -34.12 14.54
CA ASP A 100 32.55 -34.41 15.12
C ASP A 100 32.99 -33.38 16.18
N ALA A 101 32.55 -32.12 16.09
CA ALA A 101 32.79 -31.09 17.09
C ALA A 101 31.93 -31.32 18.34
N LEU A 102 30.70 -31.82 18.19
CA LEU A 102 29.82 -32.18 19.32
C LEU A 102 30.30 -33.44 20.04
N LEU A 103 30.90 -34.39 19.33
CA LEU A 103 31.53 -35.58 19.91
C LEU A 103 32.82 -35.23 20.67
N GLN A 104 33.62 -34.29 20.17
CA GLN A 104 34.83 -33.80 20.83
C GLN A 104 34.53 -33.01 22.12
N LEU A 105 33.45 -32.21 22.14
CA LEU A 105 33.00 -31.50 23.34
C LEU A 105 32.53 -32.47 24.44
N ASN A 106 31.77 -33.52 24.09
CA ASN A 106 31.39 -34.56 25.06
C ASN A 106 32.60 -35.35 25.56
N ALA A 107 33.53 -35.75 24.68
CA ALA A 107 34.73 -36.51 25.08
C ALA A 107 35.68 -35.68 25.98
N ALA A 108 35.75 -34.37 25.79
CA ALA A 108 36.52 -33.46 26.64
C ALA A 108 35.91 -33.31 28.04
N GLN A 109 34.57 -33.30 28.16
CA GLN A 109 33.91 -33.24 29.48
C GLN A 109 34.14 -34.51 30.31
N TYR A 110 34.18 -35.70 29.69
CA TYR A 110 34.54 -36.95 30.39
C TYR A 110 36.02 -37.03 30.80
N THR A 111 36.91 -36.24 30.17
CA THR A 111 38.34 -36.21 30.51
C THR A 111 38.62 -35.20 31.63
N GLY A 112 37.90 -34.08 31.69
CA GLY A 112 38.06 -33.05 32.73
C GLY A 112 37.55 -33.48 34.12
N GLU A 113 36.53 -34.33 34.19
CA GLU A 113 35.96 -34.79 35.47
C GLU A 113 36.85 -35.82 36.20
N LYS A 114 37.71 -36.55 35.46
CA LYS A 114 38.65 -37.51 36.06
C LYS A 114 39.85 -36.88 36.76
N THR A 115 40.20 -35.63 36.43
CA THR A 115 41.39 -34.98 36.99
C THR A 115 41.10 -34.26 38.31
N ILE A 116 39.85 -33.85 38.56
CA ILE A 116 39.47 -33.16 39.82
C ILE A 116 39.23 -34.15 40.97
N GLN A 117 39.04 -35.44 40.70
CA GLN A 117 38.87 -36.46 41.76
C GLN A 117 40.16 -37.22 42.13
N GLN A 118 41.33 -36.88 41.56
CA GLN A 118 42.60 -37.55 41.90
C GLN A 118 43.60 -36.70 42.69
N ASP A 119 43.29 -35.45 43.04
CA ASP A 119 44.14 -34.61 43.91
C ASP A 119 43.50 -34.29 45.27
N GLY A 120 42.85 -35.31 45.85
CA GLY A 120 42.19 -35.22 47.16
C GLY A 120 42.40 -36.45 48.04
N THR A 121 43.41 -37.28 47.75
CA THR A 121 43.75 -38.42 48.63
C THR A 121 45.20 -38.82 48.46
N ASN A 122 46.12 -38.12 49.15
CA ASN A 122 47.31 -38.71 49.77
C ASN A 122 48.11 -37.62 50.52
N GLY A 123 48.19 -37.76 51.84
CA GLY A 123 49.31 -37.28 52.66
C GLY A 123 49.23 -35.86 53.18
#